data_AF-A0AAV9ZYH2-F1
#
_entry.id   AF-A0AAV9ZYH2-F1
#
_cell.length_a   1.000
_cell.length_b   1.000
_cell.length_c   1.000
_cell.angle_alpha   90.00
_cell.angle_beta   90.00
_cell.angle_gamma   90.00
#
_symmetry.space_group_name_H-M   'P 1'
#
loop_
_entity.id
_entity.type
_entity.pdbx_description
1 polymer ?
#
loop_
_entity_poly.entity_id
_entity_poly.type
_entity_poly.pdbx_seq_one_letter_code
_entity_poly.pdbx_strand_id
1 'polypeptide(L)'
;MAVEVQLVPVSLATIALESCFYGCFLVLAITSMCLLVGRRAKWLSPTFLSAIGIFITVTAHWILTVDRSFQAFVFFENGTFPTAFYGDLSQITEVGKTACLITTVAMGDAIIIHRLWIIWDRRLPIVLFPVLNFLGLIVSGVGITYQFTKYRTGQNVFQSDTSRWITSNAVFTLCINIYSTGFISWRMSQVGNVIKPIGRNRIHSVLGTIVESAAIYTTWTIFFFATYLSESNIQFITVDCVPAITGIACMLIHVRIGLGWAHEGSQAGLSISQSLP
;
A
#
# COMPACT_ATOMS: atom_id res chain seq x y z
N MET A 1 21.15 -15.01 22.37
CA MET A 1 19.79 -15.56 22.51
C MET A 1 18.81 -14.49 22.14
N ALA A 2 18.42 -14.43 20.85
CA ALA A 2 17.27 -13.61 20.46
C ALA A 2 16.04 -14.24 21.14
N VAL A 3 15.23 -13.43 21.81
CA VAL A 3 13.95 -13.87 22.36
C VAL A 3 13.11 -14.34 21.17
N GLU A 4 12.92 -15.66 21.03
CA GLU A 4 11.98 -16.21 20.05
C GLU A 4 10.59 -15.71 20.44
N VAL A 5 10.12 -14.67 19.75
CA VAL A 5 8.80 -14.11 19.99
C VAL A 5 7.78 -15.19 19.59
N GLN A 6 7.01 -15.67 20.55
CA GLN A 6 6.05 -16.74 20.31
C GLN A 6 4.99 -16.30 19.29
N LEU A 7 4.57 -17.22 18.41
CA LEU A 7 3.60 -16.95 17.34
C LEU A 7 2.24 -16.47 17.87
N VAL A 8 1.77 -16.99 19.01
CA VAL A 8 0.43 -16.66 19.55
C VAL A 8 0.30 -15.18 19.98
N PRO A 9 1.19 -14.63 20.83
CA PRO A 9 1.20 -13.20 21.14
C PRO A 9 1.31 -12.31 19.89
N VAL A 10 2.13 -12.74 18.91
CA VAL A 10 2.31 -12.02 17.65
C VAL A 10 1.01 -11.98 16.85
N SER A 11 0.31 -13.12 16.70
CA SER A 11 -0.97 -13.19 15.99
C SER A 11 -2.04 -12.30 16.65
N LEU A 12 -2.13 -12.31 17.99
CA LEU A 12 -3.08 -11.44 18.70
C LEU A 12 -2.74 -9.95 18.52
N ALA A 13 -1.46 -9.59 18.64
CA ALA A 13 -1.00 -8.23 18.38
C ALA A 13 -1.25 -7.80 16.92
N THR A 14 -1.09 -8.73 15.98
CA THR A 14 -1.32 -8.51 14.55
C THR A 14 -2.77 -8.09 14.30
N ILE A 15 -3.74 -8.84 14.83
CA ILE A 15 -5.17 -8.53 14.66
C ILE A 15 -5.51 -7.15 15.22
N ALA A 16 -4.99 -6.81 16.40
CA ALA A 16 -5.25 -5.52 17.04
C ALA A 16 -4.66 -4.35 16.23
N LEU A 17 -3.40 -4.47 15.81
CA LEU A 17 -2.72 -3.43 15.02
C LEU A 17 -3.31 -3.30 13.62
N GLU A 18 -3.53 -4.42 12.93
CA GLU A 18 -4.15 -4.42 11.60
C GLU A 18 -5.56 -3.80 11.65
N SER A 19 -6.37 -4.13 12.65
CA SER A 19 -7.71 -3.53 12.82
C SER A 19 -7.65 -2.02 13.08
N CYS A 20 -6.64 -1.56 13.83
CA CYS A 20 -6.42 -0.14 14.06
C CYS A 20 -6.08 0.60 12.75
N PHE A 21 -5.09 0.08 11.99
CA PHE A 21 -4.72 0.65 10.70
C PHE A 21 -5.87 0.57 9.68
N TYR A 22 -6.63 -0.52 9.68
CA TYR A 22 -7.81 -0.67 8.84
C TYR A 22 -8.88 0.39 9.16
N GLY A 23 -9.12 0.69 10.44
CA GLY A 23 -10.01 1.77 10.85
C GLY A 23 -9.56 3.14 10.30
N CYS A 24 -8.27 3.47 10.43
CA CYS A 24 -7.71 4.68 9.83
C CYS A 24 -7.86 4.71 8.30
N PHE A 25 -7.57 3.58 7.65
CA PHE A 25 -7.73 3.42 6.21
C PHE A 25 -9.18 3.67 5.76
N LEU A 26 -10.16 3.10 6.49
CA LEU A 26 -11.58 3.21 6.15
C LEU A 26 -12.07 4.65 6.19
N VAL A 27 -11.68 5.43 7.20
CA VAL A 27 -11.99 6.87 7.28
C VAL A 27 -11.42 7.63 6.08
N LEU A 28 -10.16 7.35 5.72
CA LEU A 28 -9.50 7.99 4.58
C LEU A 28 -10.13 7.56 3.25
N ALA A 29 -10.48 6.28 3.10
CA ALA A 29 -11.11 5.74 1.90
C ALA A 29 -12.50 6.37 1.67
N ILE A 30 -13.33 6.45 2.70
CA ILE A 30 -14.64 7.13 2.62
C ILE A 30 -14.46 8.59 2.24
N THR A 31 -13.56 9.31 2.92
CA THR A 31 -13.29 10.72 2.62
C THR A 31 -12.83 10.89 1.17
N SER A 32 -11.94 10.03 0.70
CA SER A 32 -11.45 10.02 -0.67
C SER A 32 -12.59 9.78 -1.67
N MET A 33 -13.39 8.73 -1.46
CA MET A 33 -14.50 8.39 -2.34
C MET A 33 -15.54 9.52 -2.42
N CYS A 34 -15.92 10.12 -1.29
CA CYS A 34 -16.84 11.27 -1.25
C CYS A 34 -16.32 12.46 -2.09
N LEU A 35 -15.02 12.78 -1.96
CA LEU A 35 -14.39 13.84 -2.75
C LEU A 35 -14.30 13.52 -4.24
N LEU A 36 -14.04 12.26 -4.61
CA LEU A 36 -13.98 11.83 -6.01
C LEU A 36 -15.37 11.83 -6.67
N VAL A 37 -16.41 11.37 -5.97
CA VAL A 37 -17.80 11.34 -6.46
C VAL A 37 -18.37 12.75 -6.64
N GLY A 38 -18.14 13.64 -5.66
CA GLY A 38 -18.60 15.04 -5.72
C GLY A 38 -18.03 15.84 -6.90
N ARG A 39 -16.95 15.35 -7.52
CA ARG A 39 -16.25 16.02 -8.62
C ARG A 39 -16.66 15.58 -10.02
N ARG A 40 -17.70 14.73 -10.17
CA ARG A 40 -17.99 14.03 -11.43
C ARG A 40 -16.71 13.41 -12.01
N ALA A 41 -15.85 12.83 -11.15
CA ALA A 41 -14.72 12.07 -11.64
C ALA A 41 -15.24 11.09 -12.69
N LYS A 42 -14.55 10.98 -13.83
CA LYS A 42 -14.88 9.92 -14.78
C LYS A 42 -14.80 8.63 -13.98
N TRP A 43 -15.92 7.93 -13.81
CA TRP A 43 -16.04 6.68 -13.05
C TRP A 43 -15.04 5.61 -13.54
N LEU A 44 -14.48 5.81 -14.74
CA LEU A 44 -13.46 4.98 -15.37
C LEU A 44 -12.04 5.57 -15.29
N SER A 45 -11.80 6.59 -14.45
CA SER A 45 -10.45 7.13 -14.27
C SER A 45 -9.56 6.11 -13.54
N PRO A 46 -8.29 5.92 -13.95
CA PRO A 46 -7.38 4.96 -13.32
C PRO A 46 -7.29 5.13 -11.80
N THR A 47 -7.30 6.38 -11.32
CA THR A 47 -7.25 6.76 -9.90
C THR A 47 -8.48 6.33 -9.12
N PHE A 48 -9.67 6.41 -9.71
CA PHE A 48 -10.91 5.99 -9.06
C PHE A 48 -11.02 4.46 -9.00
N LEU A 49 -10.69 3.80 -10.12
CA LEU A 49 -10.69 2.34 -10.18
C LEU A 49 -9.67 1.74 -9.21
N SER A 50 -8.50 2.36 -9.11
CA SER A 50 -7.47 1.94 -8.16
C SER A 50 -7.87 2.17 -6.71
N ALA A 51 -8.54 3.29 -6.40
CA ALA A 51 -9.06 3.54 -5.05
C ALA A 51 -10.10 2.49 -4.63
N ILE A 52 -11.01 2.12 -5.53
CA ILE A 52 -11.99 1.05 -5.27
C ILE A 52 -11.29 -0.30 -5.09
N GLY A 53 -10.36 -0.67 -5.97
CA GLY A 53 -9.70 -1.97 -5.85
C GLY A 53 -8.81 -2.07 -4.62
N ILE A 54 -8.12 -1.00 -4.22
CA ILE A 54 -7.38 -0.94 -2.95
C ILE A 54 -8.35 -1.10 -1.77
N PHE A 55 -9.51 -0.41 -1.79
CA PHE A 55 -10.54 -0.60 -0.76
C PHE A 55 -11.01 -2.04 -0.65
N ILE A 56 -11.39 -2.66 -1.77
CA ILE A 56 -11.85 -4.06 -1.80
C ILE A 56 -10.76 -5.01 -1.30
N THR A 57 -9.53 -4.87 -1.77
CA THR A 57 -8.42 -5.79 -1.42
C THR A 57 -7.99 -5.64 0.04
N VAL A 58 -7.91 -4.42 0.57
CA VAL A 58 -7.57 -4.18 1.98
C VAL A 58 -8.68 -4.67 2.90
N THR A 59 -9.95 -4.44 2.56
CA THR A 59 -11.08 -4.98 3.34
C THR A 59 -11.12 -6.51 3.30
N ALA A 60 -10.91 -7.11 2.12
CA ALA A 60 -10.84 -8.57 1.99
C ALA A 60 -9.68 -9.16 2.81
N HIS A 61 -8.50 -8.54 2.79
CA HIS A 61 -7.35 -8.92 3.60
C HIS A 61 -7.70 -8.93 5.10
N TRP A 62 -8.27 -7.83 5.60
CA TRP A 62 -8.66 -7.72 7.01
C TRP A 62 -9.72 -8.76 7.42
N ILE A 63 -10.73 -8.99 6.58
CA ILE A 63 -11.76 -10.02 6.83
C ILE A 63 -11.10 -11.41 6.95
N LEU A 64 -10.15 -11.73 6.06
CA LEU A 64 -9.42 -13.00 6.10
C LEU A 64 -8.54 -13.12 7.35
N THR A 65 -7.91 -12.03 7.81
CA THR A 65 -7.18 -12.06 9.10
C THR A 65 -8.12 -12.38 10.25
N VAL A 66 -9.27 -11.72 10.32
CA VAL A 66 -10.26 -11.97 11.38
C VAL A 66 -10.78 -13.40 11.30
N ASP A 67 -11.18 -13.89 10.13
CA ASP A 67 -11.64 -15.27 9.94
C ASP A 67 -10.57 -16.30 10.37
N ARG A 68 -9.31 -16.12 9.97
CA ARG A 68 -8.20 -16.97 10.40
C ARG A 68 -7.99 -16.96 11.90
N SER A 69 -8.24 -15.82 12.56
CA SER A 69 -8.15 -15.74 14.01
C SER A 69 -9.22 -16.58 14.71
N PHE A 70 -10.46 -16.55 14.23
CA PHE A 70 -11.52 -17.40 14.75
C PHE A 70 -11.26 -18.87 14.45
N GLN A 71 -10.76 -19.20 13.26
CA GLN A 71 -10.36 -20.57 12.93
C GLN A 71 -9.27 -21.09 13.86
N ALA A 72 -8.20 -20.32 14.09
CA ALA A 72 -7.09 -20.73 14.93
C ALA A 72 -7.44 -20.87 16.42
N PHE A 73 -8.24 -19.94 16.97
CA PHE A 73 -8.49 -19.85 18.41
C PHE A 73 -9.80 -20.46 18.88
N VAL A 74 -10.77 -20.71 17.98
CA VAL A 74 -12.09 -21.24 18.34
C VAL A 74 -12.35 -22.59 17.70
N PHE A 75 -12.14 -22.72 16.39
CA PHE A 75 -12.62 -23.88 15.63
C PHE A 75 -11.59 -25.00 15.47
N PHE A 76 -10.30 -24.67 15.34
CA PHE A 76 -9.25 -25.65 15.11
C PHE A 76 -8.86 -26.36 16.41
N GLU A 77 -9.08 -27.68 16.48
CA GLU A 77 -8.77 -28.51 17.67
C GLU A 77 -9.29 -27.91 18.98
N ASN A 78 -10.49 -27.30 18.97
CA ASN A 78 -11.08 -26.56 20.09
C ASN A 78 -10.17 -25.46 20.69
N GLY A 79 -9.29 -24.86 19.88
CA GLY A 79 -8.37 -23.80 20.30
C GLY A 79 -7.13 -24.29 21.07
N THR A 80 -6.88 -25.60 21.11
CA THR A 80 -5.77 -26.18 21.90
C THR A 80 -4.40 -26.08 21.21
N PHE A 81 -4.36 -25.98 19.87
CA PHE A 81 -3.11 -25.92 19.09
C PHE A 81 -3.10 -24.81 18.01
N PRO A 82 -3.25 -23.52 18.37
CA PRO A 82 -3.27 -22.41 17.42
C PRO A 82 -1.92 -22.23 16.68
N THR A 83 -0.80 -22.63 17.30
CA THR A 83 0.54 -22.56 16.68
C THR A 83 0.68 -23.49 15.48
N ALA A 84 0.03 -24.65 15.50
CA ALA A 84 0.05 -25.59 14.38
C ALA A 84 -0.73 -25.03 13.17
N PHE A 85 -1.84 -24.33 13.43
CA PHE A 85 -2.64 -23.67 12.37
C PHE A 85 -1.88 -22.50 11.73
N TYR A 86 -1.29 -21.60 12.53
CA TYR A 86 -0.50 -20.47 11.98
C TYR A 86 0.82 -20.92 11.36
N GLY A 87 1.38 -22.05 11.78
CA GLY A 87 2.58 -22.65 11.20
C GLY A 87 2.34 -23.29 9.81
N ASP A 88 1.08 -23.50 9.43
CA ASP A 88 0.70 -24.02 8.12
C ASP A 88 0.28 -22.88 7.17
N LEU A 89 1.23 -22.41 6.37
CA LEU A 89 1.01 -21.37 5.36
C LEU A 89 0.30 -21.89 4.10
N SER A 90 0.08 -23.20 3.98
CA SER A 90 -0.60 -23.78 2.82
C SER A 90 -2.12 -23.63 2.87
N GLN A 91 -2.65 -23.19 4.01
CA GLN A 91 -4.07 -22.93 4.21
C GLN A 91 -4.60 -21.94 3.17
N ILE A 92 -5.75 -22.28 2.56
CA ILE A 92 -6.37 -21.48 1.48
C ILE A 92 -6.60 -20.03 1.92
N THR A 93 -6.93 -19.82 3.19
CA THR A 93 -7.15 -18.48 3.74
C THR A 93 -5.86 -17.66 3.82
N GLU A 94 -4.69 -18.26 4.09
CA GLU A 94 -3.39 -17.56 4.07
C GLU A 94 -2.95 -17.22 2.64
N VAL A 95 -3.16 -18.14 1.70
CA VAL A 95 -2.87 -17.92 0.28
C VAL A 95 -3.75 -16.80 -0.27
N GLY A 96 -5.05 -16.81 0.06
CA GLY A 96 -5.99 -15.74 -0.29
C GLY A 96 -5.59 -14.39 0.31
N LYS A 97 -5.22 -14.37 1.60
CA LYS A 97 -4.75 -13.17 2.30
C LYS A 97 -3.51 -12.59 1.60
N THR A 98 -2.54 -13.44 1.28
CA THR A 98 -1.31 -13.07 0.56
C THR A 98 -1.62 -12.52 -0.84
N ALA A 99 -2.57 -13.12 -1.56
CA ALA A 99 -3.00 -12.61 -2.86
C ALA A 99 -3.64 -11.22 -2.77
N CYS A 100 -4.47 -10.96 -1.74
CA CYS A 100 -5.00 -9.63 -1.47
C CYS A 100 -3.88 -8.62 -1.21
N LEU A 101 -2.90 -8.96 -0.36
CA LEU A 101 -1.75 -8.12 -0.06
C LEU A 101 -0.97 -7.74 -1.32
N ILE A 102 -0.59 -8.73 -2.14
CA ILE A 102 0.19 -8.50 -3.37
C ILE A 102 -0.61 -7.61 -4.32
N THR A 103 -1.91 -7.84 -4.43
CA THR A 103 -2.78 -7.03 -5.28
C THR A 103 -2.84 -5.59 -4.78
N THR A 104 -2.99 -5.35 -3.48
CA THR A 104 -2.98 -4.00 -2.90
C THR A 104 -1.67 -3.26 -3.19
N VAL A 105 -0.52 -3.92 -2.97
CA VAL A 105 0.81 -3.33 -3.25
C VAL A 105 0.96 -3.03 -4.73
N ALA A 106 0.60 -3.96 -5.61
CA ALA A 106 0.65 -3.76 -7.05
C ALA A 106 -0.23 -2.60 -7.51
N MET A 107 -1.45 -2.46 -6.96
CA MET A 107 -2.31 -1.32 -7.29
C MET A 107 -1.72 0.00 -6.79
N GLY A 108 -1.13 0.02 -5.59
CA GLY A 108 -0.43 1.19 -5.05
C GLY A 108 0.72 1.64 -5.95
N ASP A 109 1.60 0.70 -6.31
CA ASP A 109 2.76 0.97 -7.17
C ASP A 109 2.34 1.40 -8.58
N ALA A 110 1.32 0.76 -9.16
CA ALA A 110 0.79 1.13 -10.47
C ALA A 110 0.26 2.58 -10.51
N ILE A 111 -0.39 3.07 -9.45
CA ILE A 111 -0.84 4.46 -9.35
C ILE A 111 0.35 5.41 -9.37
N ILE A 112 1.40 5.11 -8.61
CA ILE A 112 2.60 5.94 -8.52
C ILE A 112 3.31 6.03 -9.89
N ILE A 113 3.41 4.90 -10.59
CA ILE A 113 3.97 4.84 -11.94
C ILE A 113 3.12 5.64 -12.93
N HIS A 114 1.80 5.48 -12.89
CA HIS A 114 0.88 6.25 -13.72
C HIS A 114 1.01 7.76 -13.49
N ARG A 115 1.20 8.19 -12.23
CA ARG A 115 1.44 9.60 -11.88
C ARG A 115 2.76 10.10 -12.46
N LEU A 116 3.83 9.33 -12.32
CA LEU A 116 5.13 9.67 -12.88
C LEU A 116 5.02 9.87 -14.40
N TRP A 117 4.31 8.98 -15.09
CA TRP A 117 4.09 9.06 -16.53
C TRP A 117 3.34 10.33 -16.97
N ILE A 118 2.29 10.71 -16.25
CA ILE A 118 1.54 11.95 -16.53
C ILE A 118 2.40 13.20 -16.26
N ILE A 119 3.10 13.25 -15.13
CA ILE A 119 3.89 14.42 -14.72
C ILE A 119 5.07 14.68 -15.66
N TRP A 120 5.60 13.63 -16.28
CA TRP A 120 6.69 13.71 -17.24
C TRP A 120 6.23 13.79 -18.70
N ASP A 121 4.97 14.19 -18.93
CA ASP A 121 4.41 14.38 -20.27
C ASP A 121 4.59 13.14 -21.17
N ARG A 122 4.33 11.96 -20.59
CA ARG A 122 4.38 10.65 -21.25
C ARG A 122 5.75 10.22 -21.80
N ARG A 123 6.85 10.79 -21.29
CA ARG A 123 8.21 10.40 -21.66
C ARG A 123 8.56 8.99 -21.19
N LEU A 124 8.53 8.03 -22.12
CA LEU A 124 8.79 6.61 -21.86
C LEU A 124 10.15 6.29 -21.19
N PRO A 125 11.28 6.96 -21.50
CA PRO A 125 12.57 6.59 -20.92
C PRO A 125 12.62 6.65 -19.39
N ILE A 126 11.85 7.55 -18.79
CA ILE A 126 11.82 7.76 -17.32
C ILE A 126 10.94 6.71 -16.65
N VAL A 127 9.90 6.25 -17.35
CA VAL A 127 8.91 5.30 -16.83
C VAL A 127 9.34 3.85 -17.06
N LEU A 128 10.28 3.61 -17.96
CA LEU A 128 10.79 2.27 -18.27
C LEU A 128 11.35 1.57 -17.04
N PHE A 129 12.18 2.25 -16.25
CA PHE A 129 12.78 1.67 -15.04
C PHE A 129 11.72 1.18 -14.02
N PRO A 130 10.77 2.02 -13.54
CA PRO A 130 9.79 1.56 -12.59
C PRO A 130 8.78 0.54 -13.18
N VAL A 131 8.51 0.58 -14.49
CA VAL A 131 7.68 -0.46 -15.15
C VAL A 131 8.38 -1.82 -15.15
N LEU A 132 9.69 -1.88 -15.40
CA LEU A 132 10.44 -3.13 -15.32
C LEU A 132 10.45 -3.70 -13.90
N ASN A 133 10.64 -2.85 -12.89
CA ASN A 133 10.54 -3.26 -11.49
C ASN A 133 9.12 -3.73 -11.14
N PHE A 134 8.10 -3.08 -11.70
CA PHE A 134 6.70 -3.48 -11.50
C PHE A 134 6.40 -4.86 -12.08
N LEU A 135 6.92 -5.19 -13.27
CA LEU A 135 6.80 -6.54 -13.81
C LEU A 135 7.51 -7.56 -12.91
N GLY A 136 8.70 -7.22 -12.41
CA GLY A 136 9.42 -8.01 -11.42
C GLY A 136 8.59 -8.26 -10.16
N LEU A 137 7.94 -7.22 -9.63
CA LEU A 137 7.04 -7.27 -8.48
C LEU A 137 5.87 -8.25 -8.71
N ILE A 138 5.19 -8.16 -9.87
CA ILE A 138 4.08 -9.07 -10.19
C ILE A 138 4.56 -10.52 -10.25
N VAL A 139 5.67 -10.78 -10.93
CA VAL A 139 6.24 -12.12 -11.03
C VAL A 139 6.64 -12.65 -9.65
N SER A 140 7.29 -11.83 -8.83
CA SER A 140 7.65 -12.23 -7.47
C SER A 140 6.43 -12.47 -6.59
N GLY A 141 5.39 -11.64 -6.69
CA GLY A 141 4.14 -11.83 -5.97
C GLY A 141 3.47 -13.15 -6.31
N VAL A 142 3.32 -13.46 -7.61
CA VAL A 142 2.78 -14.77 -8.05
C VAL A 142 3.65 -15.92 -7.52
N GLY A 143 4.98 -15.75 -7.55
CA GLY A 143 5.93 -16.70 -6.97
C GLY A 143 5.70 -16.95 -5.48
N ILE A 144 5.48 -15.91 -4.67
CA ILE A 144 5.18 -16.03 -3.22
C ILE A 144 3.89 -16.84 -3.02
N THR A 145 2.81 -16.43 -3.68
CA THR A 145 1.51 -17.11 -3.55
C THR A 145 1.59 -18.58 -3.95
N TYR A 146 2.31 -18.89 -5.03
CA TYR A 146 2.54 -20.27 -5.46
C TYR A 146 3.34 -21.08 -4.45
N GLN A 147 4.42 -20.52 -3.91
CA GLN A 147 5.23 -21.23 -2.92
C GLN A 147 4.47 -21.49 -1.62
N PHE A 148 3.55 -20.60 -1.22
CA PHE A 148 2.66 -20.83 -0.09
C PHE A 148 1.73 -22.04 -0.33
N THR A 149 1.19 -22.22 -1.54
CA THR A 149 0.37 -23.42 -1.84
C THR A 149 1.14 -24.74 -1.74
N LYS A 150 2.47 -24.71 -1.87
CA LYS A 150 3.34 -25.89 -1.78
C LYS A 150 4.04 -26.03 -0.44
N TYR A 151 3.76 -25.13 0.50
CA TYR A 151 4.43 -25.09 1.78
C TYR A 151 4.15 -26.37 2.56
N ARG A 152 5.21 -27.00 3.09
CA ARG A 152 5.08 -28.17 3.97
C ARG A 152 5.39 -27.77 5.41
N THR A 153 4.58 -28.24 6.35
CA THR A 153 4.77 -28.03 7.79
C THR A 153 6.19 -28.43 8.20
N GLY A 154 6.95 -27.51 8.79
CA GLY A 154 8.36 -27.70 9.19
C GLY A 154 9.41 -27.09 8.25
N GLN A 155 9.02 -26.50 7.11
CA GLN A 155 9.93 -25.64 6.35
C GLN A 155 10.09 -24.28 7.05
N ASN A 156 11.24 -23.63 6.87
CA ASN A 156 11.48 -22.28 7.39
C ASN A 156 11.19 -21.24 6.30
N VAL A 157 10.23 -20.34 6.56
CA VAL A 157 9.89 -19.22 5.67
C VAL A 157 11.11 -18.35 5.33
N PHE A 158 12.05 -18.25 6.27
CA PHE A 158 13.24 -17.41 6.17
C PHE A 158 14.36 -17.98 5.28
N GLN A 159 14.44 -19.31 5.15
CA GLN A 159 15.55 -20.00 4.48
C GLN A 159 15.12 -20.81 3.24
N SER A 160 13.85 -20.71 2.85
CA SER A 160 13.29 -21.41 1.69
C SER A 160 13.35 -20.57 0.41
N ASP A 161 13.05 -21.18 -0.74
CA ASP A 161 12.90 -20.46 -2.01
C ASP A 161 11.90 -19.29 -1.94
N THR A 162 10.91 -19.37 -1.04
CA THR A 162 9.97 -18.29 -0.73
C THR A 162 10.68 -17.02 -0.30
N SER A 163 11.78 -17.12 0.45
CA SER A 163 12.56 -15.98 0.94
C SER A 163 13.15 -15.14 -0.18
N ARG A 164 13.60 -15.79 -1.26
CA ARG A 164 14.10 -15.09 -2.45
C ARG A 164 13.01 -14.29 -3.14
N TRP A 165 11.80 -14.84 -3.21
CA TRP A 165 10.65 -14.15 -3.81
C TRP A 165 10.19 -12.97 -2.94
N ILE A 166 10.08 -13.16 -1.62
CA ILE A 166 9.70 -12.09 -0.67
C ILE A 166 10.71 -10.95 -0.71
N THR A 167 12.01 -11.28 -0.65
CA THR A 167 13.10 -10.29 -0.71
C THR A 167 13.06 -9.51 -2.03
N SER A 168 12.89 -10.21 -3.16
CA SER A 168 12.80 -9.56 -4.47
C SER A 168 11.59 -8.63 -4.54
N ASN A 169 10.43 -9.06 -4.03
CA ASN A 169 9.22 -8.25 -4.00
C ASN A 169 9.41 -6.96 -3.18
N ALA A 170 10.02 -7.06 -2.00
CA ALA A 170 10.34 -5.92 -1.14
C ALA A 170 11.30 -4.93 -1.84
N VAL A 171 12.34 -5.43 -2.50
CA VAL A 171 13.30 -4.58 -3.22
C VAL A 171 12.65 -3.88 -4.40
N PHE A 172 11.85 -4.59 -5.21
CA PHE A 172 11.17 -4.00 -6.36
C PHE A 172 10.24 -2.87 -5.95
N THR A 173 9.41 -3.06 -4.92
CA THR A 173 8.50 -1.99 -4.47
C THR A 173 9.25 -0.79 -3.89
N LEU A 174 10.32 -1.01 -3.13
CA LEU A 174 11.17 0.08 -2.61
C LEU A 174 11.80 0.88 -3.75
N CYS A 175 12.34 0.20 -4.76
CA CYS A 175 12.91 0.85 -5.94
C CYS A 175 11.85 1.68 -6.68
N ILE A 176 10.64 1.16 -6.88
CA ILE A 176 9.54 1.90 -7.54
C ILE A 176 9.20 3.15 -6.74
N ASN A 177 9.03 3.03 -5.43
CA ASN A 177 8.58 4.12 -4.58
C ASN A 177 9.62 5.22 -4.44
N ILE A 178 10.89 4.87 -4.18
CA ILE A 178 11.98 5.84 -4.04
C ILE A 178 12.23 6.55 -5.37
N TYR A 179 12.34 5.79 -6.48
CA TYR A 179 12.59 6.35 -7.80
C TYR A 179 11.45 7.29 -8.23
N SER A 180 10.21 6.80 -8.18
CA SER A 180 9.06 7.56 -8.67
C SER A 180 8.81 8.80 -7.82
N THR A 181 8.88 8.68 -6.49
CA THR A 181 8.69 9.83 -5.59
C THR A 181 9.79 10.87 -5.79
N GLY A 182 11.04 10.44 -5.95
CA GLY A 182 12.18 11.34 -6.21
C GLY A 182 12.01 12.12 -7.51
N PHE A 183 11.69 11.43 -8.62
CA PHE A 183 11.49 12.07 -9.92
C PHE A 183 10.23 12.95 -9.99
N ILE A 184 9.14 12.53 -9.35
CA ILE A 184 7.95 13.37 -9.17
C ILE A 184 8.34 14.64 -8.42
N SER A 185 9.08 14.49 -7.33
CA SER A 185 9.42 15.61 -6.46
C SER A 185 10.34 16.62 -7.14
N TRP A 186 11.35 16.11 -7.85
CA TRP A 186 12.26 16.93 -8.62
C TRP A 186 11.53 17.71 -9.71
N ARG A 187 10.67 17.05 -10.50
CA ARG A 187 9.90 17.70 -11.57
C ARG A 187 8.95 18.76 -11.02
N MET A 188 8.28 18.48 -9.92
CA MET A 188 7.36 19.44 -9.30
C MET A 188 8.09 20.65 -8.73
N SER A 189 9.28 20.48 -8.14
CA SER A 189 10.11 21.60 -7.68
C SER A 189 10.58 22.50 -8.83
N GLN A 190 10.99 21.90 -9.95
CA GLN A 190 11.36 22.64 -11.16
C GLN A 190 10.21 23.52 -11.67
N VAL A 191 9.00 22.96 -11.73
CA VAL A 191 7.80 23.69 -12.17
C VAL A 191 7.39 24.75 -11.15
N GLY A 192 7.52 24.47 -9.85
CA GLY A 192 7.22 25.41 -8.76
C GLY A 192 8.09 26.67 -8.78
N ASN A 193 9.33 26.57 -9.26
CA ASN A 193 10.25 27.71 -9.38
C ASN A 193 9.90 28.68 -10.53
N VAL A 194 9.08 28.25 -11.49
CA VAL A 194 8.70 29.05 -12.67
C VAL A 194 7.34 29.75 -12.49
N ILE A 195 6.51 29.29 -11.54
CA ILE A 195 5.13 29.77 -11.36
C ILE A 195 5.06 30.91 -10.31
N LYS A 196 4.06 31.79 -10.46
CA LYS A 196 3.71 32.84 -9.49
C LYS A 196 3.66 32.32 -8.03
N PRO A 197 3.99 33.16 -7.03
CA PRO A 197 4.12 32.74 -5.62
C PRO A 197 2.90 32.00 -5.03
N ILE A 198 1.68 32.35 -5.43
CA ILE A 198 0.45 31.65 -5.00
C ILE A 198 0.43 30.19 -5.51
N GLY A 199 0.82 29.96 -6.77
CA GLY A 199 0.93 28.62 -7.35
C GLY A 199 2.10 27.82 -6.79
N ARG A 200 3.22 28.51 -6.46
CA ARG A 200 4.39 27.91 -5.81
C ARG A 200 4.03 27.29 -4.46
N ASN A 201 3.37 28.03 -3.56
CA ASN A 201 2.99 27.51 -2.24
C ASN A 201 2.07 26.26 -2.35
N ARG A 202 1.19 26.22 -3.35
CA ARG A 202 0.33 25.06 -3.62
C ARG A 202 1.13 23.84 -4.07
N ILE A 203 2.05 24.00 -5.02
CA ILE A 203 2.88 22.90 -5.51
C ILE A 203 3.74 22.34 -4.39
N HIS A 204 4.38 23.19 -3.58
CA HIS A 204 5.14 22.75 -2.41
C HIS A 204 4.29 22.00 -1.39
N SER A 205 3.04 22.42 -1.19
CA SER A 205 2.14 21.75 -0.27
C SER A 205 1.68 20.37 -0.77
N VAL A 206 1.36 20.24 -2.06
CA VAL A 206 1.04 18.94 -2.68
C VAL A 206 2.26 18.04 -2.69
N LEU A 207 3.44 18.59 -3.00
CA LEU A 207 4.73 17.91 -2.95
C LEU A 207 4.99 17.32 -1.56
N GLY A 208 4.81 18.13 -0.51
CA GLY A 208 4.98 17.71 0.87
C GLY A 208 4.14 16.49 1.21
N THR A 209 2.86 16.47 0.83
CA THR A 209 1.99 15.31 1.08
C THR A 209 2.39 14.07 0.30
N ILE A 210 2.83 14.21 -0.96
CA ILE A 210 3.33 13.06 -1.76
C ILE A 210 4.56 12.47 -1.08
N VAL A 211 5.51 13.32 -0.66
CA VAL A 211 6.74 12.89 0.02
C VAL A 211 6.43 12.27 1.38
N GLU A 212 5.52 12.85 2.16
CA GLU A 212 5.12 12.34 3.48
C GLU A 212 4.45 10.96 3.38
N SER A 213 3.52 10.79 2.44
CA SER A 213 2.83 9.51 2.21
C SER A 213 3.78 8.44 1.68
N ALA A 214 4.68 8.82 0.77
CA ALA A 214 5.73 7.93 0.29
C ALA A 214 6.67 7.52 1.42
N ALA A 215 7.07 8.47 2.29
CA ALA A 215 7.93 8.20 3.43
C ALA A 215 7.28 7.22 4.42
N ILE A 216 5.98 7.35 4.70
CA ILE A 216 5.23 6.41 5.54
C ILE A 216 5.31 5.00 4.94
N TYR A 217 4.99 4.86 3.65
CA TYR A 217 5.00 3.56 2.97
C TYR A 217 6.41 2.94 2.90
N THR A 218 7.42 3.72 2.50
CA THR A 218 8.80 3.22 2.40
C THR A 218 9.37 2.87 3.76
N THR A 219 9.09 3.67 4.80
CA THR A 219 9.57 3.39 6.17
C THR A 219 8.98 2.09 6.68
N TRP A 220 7.68 1.86 6.47
CA TRP A 220 7.05 0.61 6.87
C TRP A 220 7.59 -0.59 6.10
N THR A 221 7.81 -0.44 4.80
CA THR A 221 8.38 -1.51 3.96
C THR A 221 9.82 -1.84 4.37
N ILE A 222 10.63 -0.84 4.71
CA ILE A 222 11.98 -1.05 5.27
C ILE A 222 11.89 -1.75 6.63
N PHE A 223 10.94 -1.36 7.47
CA PHE A 223 10.74 -2.00 8.78
C PHE A 223 10.34 -3.47 8.63
N PHE A 224 9.40 -3.79 7.73
CA PHE A 224 9.08 -5.17 7.35
C PHE A 224 10.31 -5.92 6.84
N PHE A 225 11.10 -5.31 5.96
CA PHE A 225 12.27 -5.98 5.41
C PHE A 225 13.35 -6.24 6.46
N ALA A 226 13.53 -5.33 7.42
CA ALA A 226 14.45 -5.50 8.54
C ALA A 226 14.01 -6.61 9.50
N THR A 227 12.71 -6.69 9.84
CA THR A 227 12.17 -7.76 10.69
C THR A 227 12.25 -9.11 9.99
N TYR A 228 12.02 -9.14 8.68
CA TYR A 228 12.17 -10.32 7.82
C TYR A 228 13.60 -10.86 7.82
N LEU A 229 14.59 -10.00 7.54
CA LEU A 229 16.02 -10.39 7.50
C LEU A 229 16.59 -10.77 8.87
N SER A 230 15.97 -10.29 9.95
CA SER A 230 16.34 -10.66 11.32
C SER A 230 15.75 -12.02 11.75
N GLU A 231 15.07 -12.73 10.84
CA GLU A 231 14.38 -14.00 11.09
C GLU A 231 13.39 -13.91 12.28
N SER A 232 12.78 -12.74 12.47
CA SER A 232 11.89 -12.48 13.61
C SER A 232 10.43 -12.72 13.25
N ASN A 233 9.69 -13.37 14.14
CA ASN A 233 8.24 -13.56 14.00
C ASN A 233 7.47 -12.22 13.99
N ILE A 234 8.09 -11.10 14.38
CA ILE A 234 7.52 -9.75 14.21
C ILE A 234 7.20 -9.46 12.73
N GLN A 235 7.86 -10.14 11.78
CA GLN A 235 7.54 -10.05 10.36
C GLN A 235 6.04 -10.22 10.08
N PHE A 236 5.35 -11.11 10.81
CA PHE A 236 3.94 -11.45 10.59
C PHE A 236 3.03 -10.25 10.92
N ILE A 237 3.35 -9.50 11.98
CA ILE A 237 2.68 -8.23 12.28
C ILE A 237 2.92 -7.24 11.15
N THR A 238 4.19 -7.08 10.76
CA THR A 238 4.55 -6.04 9.80
C THR A 238 3.97 -6.29 8.42
N VAL A 239 3.97 -7.54 7.94
CA VAL A 239 3.46 -7.92 6.63
C VAL A 239 1.95 -7.78 6.56
N ASP A 240 1.22 -8.19 7.60
CA ASP A 240 -0.24 -8.10 7.64
C ASP A 240 -0.73 -6.65 7.71
N CYS A 241 0.10 -5.72 8.22
CA CYS A 241 -0.20 -4.29 8.21
C CYS A 241 0.15 -3.59 6.88
N VAL A 242 0.95 -4.21 5.98
CA VAL A 242 1.37 -3.60 4.71
C VAL A 242 0.17 -3.14 3.85
N PRO A 243 -0.90 -3.94 3.64
CA PRO A 243 -2.02 -3.54 2.81
C PRO A 243 -2.70 -2.27 3.34
N ALA A 244 -2.97 -2.22 4.65
CA ALA A 244 -3.61 -1.07 5.27
C ALA A 244 -2.75 0.19 5.13
N ILE A 245 -1.43 0.09 5.33
CA ILE A 245 -0.50 1.23 5.23
C ILE A 245 -0.32 1.70 3.79
N THR A 246 -0.23 0.76 2.84
CA THR A 246 -0.26 1.08 1.40
C THR A 246 -1.53 1.83 1.05
N GLY A 247 -2.68 1.35 1.55
CA GLY A 247 -3.96 1.98 1.39
C GLY A 247 -4.01 3.39 1.96
N ILE A 248 -3.53 3.60 3.19
CA ILE A 248 -3.44 4.91 3.85
C ILE A 248 -2.60 5.87 3.00
N ALA A 249 -1.40 5.47 2.61
CA ALA A 249 -0.51 6.30 1.79
C ALA A 249 -1.16 6.68 0.45
N CYS A 250 -1.79 5.72 -0.24
CA CYS A 250 -2.50 5.98 -1.49
C CYS A 250 -3.69 6.93 -1.31
N MET A 251 -4.48 6.74 -0.26
CA MET A 251 -5.67 7.56 0.00
C MET A 251 -5.31 8.99 0.43
N LEU A 252 -4.23 9.20 1.20
CA LEU A 252 -3.73 10.53 1.53
C LEU A 252 -3.38 11.34 0.28
N ILE A 253 -2.70 10.70 -0.68
CA ILE A 253 -2.38 11.32 -1.97
C ILE A 253 -3.67 11.67 -2.73
N HIS A 254 -4.66 10.77 -2.75
CA HIS A 254 -5.96 11.02 -3.39
C HIS A 254 -6.71 12.20 -2.77
N VAL A 255 -6.85 12.22 -1.44
CA VAL A 255 -7.56 13.27 -0.71
C VAL A 255 -6.90 14.62 -0.93
N ARG A 256 -5.56 14.71 -0.90
CA ARG A 256 -4.87 15.99 -1.08
C ARG A 256 -5.09 16.60 -2.45
N ILE A 257 -5.06 15.79 -3.50
CA ILE A 257 -5.38 16.24 -4.87
C ILE A 257 -6.89 16.55 -4.97
N GLY A 258 -7.69 15.75 -4.28
CA GLY A 258 -9.10 15.93 -3.96
C GLY A 258 -9.45 17.24 -3.23
N LEU A 259 -8.50 17.90 -2.58
CA LEU A 259 -8.70 19.18 -1.89
C LEU A 259 -8.04 20.33 -2.65
N GLY A 260 -6.87 20.11 -3.25
CA GLY A 260 -6.12 21.11 -4.02
C GLY A 260 -6.96 21.78 -5.12
N TRP A 261 -7.76 20.99 -5.86
CA TRP A 261 -8.64 21.55 -6.91
C TRP A 261 -10.00 22.07 -6.38
N ALA A 262 -10.38 21.79 -5.13
CA ALA A 262 -11.66 22.25 -4.57
C ALA A 262 -11.52 23.73 -4.21
N HIS A 263 -10.33 24.09 -3.75
CA HIS A 263 -9.91 25.47 -3.58
C HIS A 263 -9.88 26.24 -4.92
N GLU A 264 -9.58 25.58 -6.05
CA GLU A 264 -9.64 26.20 -7.39
C GLU A 264 -11.09 26.49 -7.83
N GLY A 265 -12.00 25.53 -7.68
CA GLY A 265 -13.42 25.73 -8.02
C GLY A 265 -14.06 26.82 -7.16
N SER A 266 -13.73 26.89 -5.87
CA SER A 266 -14.25 27.91 -4.97
C SER A 266 -13.66 29.31 -5.26
N GLN A 267 -12.37 29.41 -5.57
CA GLN A 267 -11.75 30.68 -5.97
C GLN A 267 -12.24 31.17 -7.33
N ALA A 268 -12.44 30.26 -8.30
CA ALA A 268 -13.03 30.60 -9.60
C ALA A 268 -14.48 31.08 -9.46
N GLY A 269 -15.30 30.39 -8.66
CA GLY A 269 -16.68 30.80 -8.36
C GLY A 269 -16.77 32.16 -7.68
N LEU A 270 -15.89 32.44 -6.70
CA LEU A 270 -15.79 33.75 -6.06
C LEU A 270 -15.38 34.86 -7.05
N SER A 271 -14.40 34.60 -7.92
CA SER A 271 -13.98 35.58 -8.94
C SER A 271 -15.09 35.87 -9.98
N ILE A 272 -15.90 34.88 -10.33
CA ILE A 272 -17.05 35.06 -11.23
C ILE A 272 -18.15 35.89 -10.54
N SER A 273 -18.43 35.61 -9.26
CA SER A 273 -19.42 36.37 -8.48
C SER A 273 -19.05 37.84 -8.28
N GLN A 274 -17.76 38.17 -8.23
CA GLN A 274 -17.27 39.56 -8.16
C GLN A 274 -17.22 40.28 -9.51
N SER A 275 -17.36 39.54 -10.63
CA SER A 275 -17.33 40.08 -11.99
C SER A 275 -18.72 40.30 -12.61
N LEU A 276 -19.78 39.88 -11.91
CA LEU A 276 -21.17 40.14 -12.28
C LEU A 276 -21.62 41.45 -11.59
N PRO A 277 -21.96 42.51 -12.36
CA PRO A 277 -22.44 43.78 -11.81
C PRO A 277 -23.83 43.69 -11.19
#